data_AF-A0A011U2M4-F1
#
_entry.id   AF-A0A011U2M4-F1
#
_cell.length_a   1.000
_cell.length_b   1.000
_cell.length_c   1.000
_cell.angle_alpha   90.00
_cell.angle_beta   90.00
_cell.angle_gamma   90.00
#
_symmetry.space_group_name_H-M   'P 1'
#
loop_
_entity.id
_entity.type
_entity.pdbx_description
1 polymer ?
#
loop_
_entity_poly.entity_id
_entity_poly.type
_entity_poly.pdbx_seq_one_letter_code
_entity_poly.pdbx_strand_id
1 'polypeptide(L)'
;MDRRTVVEATAWRFRTGSAWRDLPERFGSWNTIYKNFRRWATDGVWEDLFARVQKRASLQGEIDWVVSVDSSIARVHQHGATLSRDTGGSIELQEIRAGAA
;
A
#
# COMPACT_ATOMS: atom_id res chain seq x y z
N MET A 1 -1.48 -4.72 29.21
CA MET A 1 -1.39 -3.54 28.33
C MET A 1 -2.79 -3.09 28.00
N ASP A 2 -3.06 -1.79 28.07
CA ASP A 2 -4.37 -1.25 27.72
C ASP A 2 -4.63 -1.34 26.20
N ARG A 3 -5.86 -1.69 25.82
CA ARG A 3 -6.28 -1.84 24.41
C ARG A 3 -6.19 -0.52 23.68
N ARG A 4 -6.53 0.59 24.34
CA ARG A 4 -6.45 1.93 23.77
C ARG A 4 -5.02 2.27 23.35
N THR A 5 -4.03 1.96 24.19
CA THR A 5 -2.62 2.17 23.85
C THR A 5 -2.19 1.40 22.59
N VAL A 6 -2.67 0.17 22.40
CA VAL A 6 -2.39 -0.61 21.18
C VAL A 6 -2.96 0.08 19.94
N VAL A 7 -4.20 0.57 20.01
CA VAL A 7 -4.86 1.28 18.91
C VAL A 7 -4.15 2.61 18.60
N GLU A 8 -3.88 3.42 19.62
CA GLU A 8 -3.22 4.73 19.46
C GLU A 8 -1.79 4.60 18.90
N ALA A 9 -1.02 3.61 19.39
CA ALA A 9 0.31 3.33 18.87
C ALA A 9 0.28 2.87 17.40
N THR A 10 -0.68 2.01 17.06
CA THR A 10 -0.88 1.53 15.69
C THR A 10 -1.26 2.70 14.77
N ALA A 11 -2.21 3.53 15.17
CA ALA A 11 -2.60 4.72 14.42
C ALA A 11 -1.43 5.70 14.23
N TRP A 12 -0.62 5.92 15.27
CA TRP A 12 0.58 6.75 15.16
C TRP A 12 1.56 6.18 14.11
N ARG A 13 1.86 4.87 14.15
CA ARG A 13 2.78 4.21 13.21
C ARG A 13 2.33 4.32 11.75
N PHE A 14 1.03 4.19 11.48
CA PHE A 14 0.52 4.32 10.11
C PHE A 14 0.44 5.76 9.64
N ARG A 15 0.13 6.70 10.55
CA ARG A 15 0.13 8.13 10.23
C ARG A 15 1.53 8.67 9.90
N THR A 16 2.56 8.21 10.60
CA THR A 16 3.94 8.70 10.39
C THR A 16 4.74 7.90 9.38
N GLY A 17 4.32 6.67 9.07
CA GLY A 17 5.09 5.75 8.23
C GLY A 17 6.35 5.19 8.91
N SER A 18 6.62 5.54 10.17
CA SER A 18 7.83 5.13 10.90
C SER A 18 7.91 3.63 11.14
N ALA A 19 9.12 3.12 11.39
CA ALA A 19 9.31 1.72 11.74
C ALA A 19 8.73 1.43 13.13
N TRP A 20 8.33 0.18 13.39
CA TRP A 20 7.81 -0.23 14.70
C TRP A 20 8.81 0.03 15.85
N ARG A 21 10.12 -0.07 15.59
CA ARG A 21 11.15 0.16 16.61
C ARG A 21 11.26 1.63 17.03
N ASP A 22 10.76 2.55 16.20
CA ASP A 22 10.79 4.00 16.44
C ASP A 22 9.54 4.48 17.17
N LEU A 23 8.71 3.55 17.65
CA LEU A 23 7.50 3.88 18.39
C LEU A 23 7.89 4.67 19.66
N PRO A 24 7.25 5.83 19.92
CA PRO A 24 7.56 6.62 21.09
C PRO A 24 7.35 5.86 22.39
N GLU A 25 8.27 6.04 23.34
CA GLU A 25 8.30 5.31 24.61
C GLU A 25 7.01 5.45 25.44
N ARG A 26 6.29 6.56 25.28
CA ARG A 26 4.96 6.78 25.90
C ARG A 26 3.92 5.69 25.60
N PHE A 27 4.09 4.93 24.51
CA PHE A 27 3.23 3.81 24.15
C PHE A 27 3.68 2.48 24.75
N GLY A 28 4.87 2.44 25.37
CA GLY A 28 5.49 1.25 25.92
C GLY A 28 6.25 0.43 24.88
N SER A 29 6.45 -0.86 25.19
CA SER A 29 7.27 -1.75 24.37
C SER A 29 6.70 -1.96 22.97
N TRP A 30 7.45 -1.55 21.95
CA TRP A 30 7.09 -1.72 20.54
C TRP A 30 6.83 -3.19 20.18
N ASN A 31 7.54 -4.15 20.79
CA ASN A 31 7.39 -5.57 20.50
C ASN A 31 6.02 -6.07 20.99
N THR A 32 5.60 -5.63 22.18
CA THR A 32 4.27 -5.93 22.70
C THR A 32 3.18 -5.33 21.81
N ILE A 33 3.33 -4.07 21.39
CA ILE A 33 2.42 -3.41 20.45
C ILE A 33 2.31 -4.22 19.15
N TYR A 34 3.44 -4.53 18.52
CA TYR A 34 3.49 -5.25 17.26
C TYR A 34 2.84 -6.64 17.36
N LYS A 35 3.10 -7.39 18.44
CA LYS A 35 2.47 -8.70 18.66
C LYS A 35 0.95 -8.60 18.78
N ASN A 36 0.44 -7.58 19.49
CA ASN A 36 -1.00 -7.35 19.58
C ASN A 36 -1.60 -6.93 18.24
N PHE A 37 -0.95 -5.99 17.54
CA PHE A 37 -1.34 -5.56 16.20
C PHE A 37 -1.45 -6.75 15.24
N ARG A 38 -0.39 -7.59 15.18
CA ARG A 38 -0.33 -8.75 14.31
C ARG A 38 -1.42 -9.76 14.64
N ARG A 39 -1.62 -10.08 15.91
CA ARG A 39 -2.67 -11.01 16.35
C ARG A 39 -4.05 -10.48 15.93
N TRP A 40 -4.33 -9.21 16.17
CA TRP A 40 -5.61 -8.59 15.78
C TRP A 40 -5.83 -8.53 14.28
N ALA A 41 -4.77 -8.37 13.48
CA ALA A 41 -4.85 -8.47 12.02
C ALA A 41 -5.15 -9.90 11.56
N THR A 42 -4.56 -10.91 12.20
CA THR A 42 -4.87 -12.31 11.89
C THR A 42 -6.28 -12.71 12.35
N ASP A 43 -6.74 -12.17 13.47
CA ASP A 43 -8.04 -12.47 14.07
C ASP A 43 -9.21 -11.67 13.44
N GLY A 44 -8.96 -10.78 12.46
CA GLY A 44 -10.01 -9.99 11.81
C GLY A 44 -10.50 -8.77 12.61
N VAL A 45 -9.84 -8.42 13.71
CA VAL A 45 -10.28 -7.38 14.64
C VAL A 45 -10.19 -5.98 14.03
N TRP A 46 -9.20 -5.74 13.16
CA TRP A 46 -9.05 -4.43 12.51
C TRP A 46 -10.13 -4.21 11.46
N GLU A 47 -10.50 -5.25 10.72
CA GLU A 47 -11.57 -5.28 9.74
C GLU A 47 -12.91 -5.00 10.43
N ASP A 48 -13.20 -5.69 11.52
CA ASP A 48 -14.40 -5.49 12.34
C ASP A 48 -14.46 -4.07 12.92
N LEU A 49 -13.34 -3.57 13.46
CA LEU A 49 -13.25 -2.20 13.98
C LEU A 49 -13.54 -1.19 12.89
N PHE A 50 -12.92 -1.35 11.72
CA PHE A 50 -13.07 -0.45 10.59
C PHE A 50 -14.52 -0.44 10.07
N ALA A 51 -15.16 -1.59 9.94
CA ALA A 51 -16.56 -1.70 9.55
C ALA A 51 -17.50 -0.99 10.54
N ARG A 52 -17.25 -1.14 11.86
CA ARG A 52 -18.05 -0.48 12.90
C ARG A 52 -17.88 1.03 12.90
N VAL A 53 -16.65 1.52 12.74
CA VAL A 53 -16.36 2.96 12.67
C VAL A 53 -16.97 3.58 11.42
N GLN A 54 -16.84 2.94 10.25
CA GLN A 54 -17.49 3.41 9.01
C GLN A 54 -19.01 3.44 9.14
N LYS A 55 -19.62 2.37 9.67
CA LYS A 55 -21.08 2.33 9.89
C LYS A 55 -21.53 3.49 10.77
N ARG A 56 -20.80 3.76 11.85
CA ARG A 56 -21.09 4.89 12.73
C ARG A 56 -20.97 6.22 11.99
N ALA A 57 -19.86 6.46 11.30
CA ALA A 57 -19.62 7.69 10.56
C ALA A 57 -20.69 7.92 9.47
N SER A 58 -21.10 6.86 8.77
CA SER A 58 -22.16 6.92 7.76
C SER A 58 -23.52 7.31 8.37
N LEU A 59 -23.87 6.78 9.55
CA LEU A 59 -25.10 7.18 10.26
C LEU A 59 -25.06 8.63 10.75
N GLN A 60 -23.87 9.17 11.02
CA GLN A 60 -23.68 10.56 11.44
C GLN A 60 -23.54 11.52 10.26
N GLY A 61 -23.53 11.04 9.01
CA GLY A 61 -23.28 11.86 7.83
C GLY A 61 -21.85 12.40 7.74
N GLU A 62 -20.88 11.76 8.41
CA GLU A 62 -19.47 12.16 8.44
C GLU A 62 -18.68 11.61 7.23
N ILE A 63 -19.24 10.63 6.52
CA ILE A 63 -18.64 10.05 5.32
C ILE A 63 -19.69 9.93 4.21
N ASP A 64 -19.28 10.31 3.00
CA ASP A 64 -20.00 10.00 1.77
C ASP A 64 -19.36 8.79 1.09
N TRP A 65 -20.18 7.91 0.52
CA TRP A 65 -19.73 6.69 -0.16
C TRP A 65 -19.21 6.96 -1.58
N VAL A 66 -18.50 8.08 -1.78
CA VAL A 66 -17.85 8.42 -3.05
C VAL A 66 -16.60 7.56 -3.19
N VAL A 67 -16.62 6.65 -4.16
CA VAL A 67 -15.46 5.81 -4.48
C VAL A 67 -14.48 6.63 -5.33
N SER A 68 -13.30 6.93 -4.78
CA SER A 68 -12.20 7.47 -5.56
C SER A 68 -11.53 6.34 -6.34
N VAL A 69 -11.58 6.40 -7.66
CA VAL A 69 -10.85 5.48 -8.55
C VAL A 69 -9.64 6.23 -9.08
N ASP A 70 -8.45 5.84 -8.65
CA ASP A 70 -7.19 6.29 -9.27
C ASP A 70 -6.61 5.20 -10.18
N SER A 71 -5.87 5.64 -11.19
CA SER A 71 -5.04 4.75 -12.01
C SER A 71 -3.65 5.36 -12.15
N SER A 72 -2.62 4.51 -12.05
CA SER A 72 -1.23 4.89 -12.22
C SER A 72 -0.61 4.11 -13.37
N ILE A 73 -0.09 4.82 -14.38
CA ILE A 73 0.65 4.21 -15.51
C ILE A 73 2.13 4.49 -15.30
N ALA A 74 2.92 3.43 -15.06
CA ALA A 74 4.38 3.51 -15.05
C ALA A 74 4.93 2.97 -16.37
N ARG A 75 5.70 3.79 -17.10
CA ARG A 75 6.44 3.31 -18.28
C ARG A 75 7.61 2.46 -17.84
N VAL A 76 7.71 1.25 -18.36
CA VAL A 76 8.87 0.36 -18.16
C VAL A 76 9.78 0.42 -19.38
N HIS A 77 11.09 0.21 -19.16
CA HIS A 77 12.04 -0.01 -20.25
C HIS A 77 11.59 -1.21 -21.11
N GLN A 78 11.86 -1.18 -22.41
CA GLN A 78 11.42 -2.23 -23.35
C GLN A 78 11.85 -3.65 -22.96
N HIS A 79 12.96 -3.81 -22.23
CA HIS A 79 13.45 -5.09 -21.72
C HIS A 79 12.78 -5.55 -20.41
N GLY A 80 11.98 -4.70 -19.77
CA GLY A 80 11.17 -5.04 -18.59
C GLY A 80 9.68 -5.21 -18.91
N ALA A 81 9.27 -5.01 -20.18
CA ALA A 81 7.91 -5.28 -20.61
C ALA A 81 7.71 -6.79 -20.78
N THR A 82 6.82 -7.39 -19.99
CA THR A 82 6.49 -8.83 -20.04
C THR A 82 5.29 -9.15 -20.94
N LEU A 83 4.66 -8.13 -21.54
CA LEU A 83 3.57 -8.33 -22.49
C LEU A 83 4.15 -8.65 -23.88
N SER A 84 3.58 -9.67 -24.52
CA SER A 84 3.89 -9.98 -25.91
C SER A 84 3.57 -8.77 -26.79
N ARG A 85 4.51 -8.37 -27.66
CA ARG A 85 4.26 -7.29 -28.62
C ARG A 85 3.44 -7.86 -29.77
N ASP A 86 2.17 -7.52 -29.84
CA ASP A 86 1.32 -7.82 -31.00
C ASP A 86 1.53 -6.80 -32.14
N THR A 87 2.42 -5.82 -31.94
CA THR A 87 2.80 -4.88 -32.99
C THR A 87 3.77 -5.57 -33.94
N GLY A 88 3.22 -6.16 -35.01
CA GLY A 88 3.95 -6.66 -36.18
C GLY A 88 4.61 -5.54 -37.00
N GLY A 89 5.38 -4.67 -36.35
CA GLY A 89 6.24 -3.72 -37.04
C GLY A 89 7.47 -4.45 -37.56
N SER A 90 7.71 -4.36 -38.87
CA SER A 90 8.91 -4.91 -39.50
C SER A 90 10.17 -4.29 -38.89
N ILE A 91 11.16 -5.14 -38.59
CA ILE A 91 12.51 -4.69 -38.24
C ILE A 91 13.15 -4.11 -39.51
N GLU A 92 13.27 -2.79 -39.58
CA GLU A 92 14.13 -2.11 -40.56
C GLU A 92 15.60 -2.33 -40.17
N LEU A 93 16.24 -3.33 -40.77
CA LEU A 93 17.69 -3.52 -40.76
C LEU A 93 18.35 -2.64 -41.83
N GLN A 94 18.21 -1.31 -41.71
CA GLN A 94 19.00 -0.38 -42.51
C GLN A 94 20.04 0.28 -41.60
N GLU A 95 21.27 -0.23 -41.69
CA GLU A 95 22.52 0.53 -41.86
C GLU A 95 23.73 -0.33 -41.50
N ILE A 96 24.13 -1.24 -42.40
CA ILE A 96 25.56 -1.45 -42.68
C ILE A 96 25.71 -1.38 -44.20
N ARG A 97 26.03 -0.19 -44.68
CA ARG A 97 26.43 0.06 -46.06
C ARG A 97 27.72 -0.71 -46.29
N ALA A 98 27.71 -1.73 -47.15
CA ALA A 98 28.94 -2.32 -47.66
C ALA A 98 29.70 -1.22 -48.43
N GLY A 99 30.79 -0.73 -47.85
CA GLY A 99 31.74 0.16 -48.50
C GLY A 99 32.47 -0.59 -49.61
N ALA A 100 32.53 0.04 -50.78
CA ALA A 100 33.15 -0.47 -51.99
C ALA A 100 34.68 -0.50 -51.90
N ALA A 101 35.29 -1.54 -52.50
CA ALA A 101 36.44 -1.47 -53.41
C ALA A 101 36.51 -2.78 -54.20
#